data_AF-A0A2E0HCY2-F1
#
_entry.id   AF-A0A2E0HCY2-F1
#
_cell.length_a   1.000
_cell.length_b   1.000
_cell.length_c   1.000
_cell.angle_alpha   90.00
_cell.angle_beta   90.00
_cell.angle_gamma   90.00
#
_symmetry.space_group_name_H-M   'P 1'
#
loop_
_entity.id
_entity.type
_entity.pdbx_description
1 polymer ?
#
loop_
_entity_poly.entity_id
_entity_poly.type
_entity_poly.pdbx_seq_one_letter_code
_entity_poly.pdbx_strand_id
1 'polypeptide(L)' 'MRKIRRSSPISSRYSLDRLESMVQRDIARLEEQLARVEADADNPTRLSTARTYRQMIEDRKQLLAKIQAQSSEFLGQVS' A
#
# COMPACT_ATOMS: atom_id res chain seq x y z
N MET A 1 10.08 -32.03 -15.52
CA MET A 1 9.66 -31.38 -14.25
C MET A 1 10.48 -30.11 -14.04
N ARG A 2 9.88 -28.92 -14.18
CA ARG A 2 10.57 -27.65 -13.86
C ARG A 2 10.73 -27.58 -12.34
N LYS A 3 11.97 -27.63 -11.85
CA LYS A 3 12.29 -27.37 -10.43
C LYS A 3 11.91 -25.92 -10.14
N ILE A 4 10.77 -25.71 -9.49
CA ILE A 4 10.38 -24.42 -8.94
C ILE A 4 11.47 -24.07 -7.93
N ARG A 5 12.33 -23.10 -8.26
CA ARG A 5 13.30 -22.56 -7.32
C ARG A 5 12.47 -21.89 -6.23
N ARG A 6 12.35 -22.55 -5.07
CA ARG A 6 11.81 -21.95 -3.86
C ARG A 6 12.62 -20.69 -3.63
N SER A 7 12.01 -19.51 -3.81
CA SER A 7 12.66 -18.25 -3.52
C SER A 7 13.15 -18.33 -2.07
N SER A 8 14.46 -18.19 -1.88
CA SER A 8 15.05 -18.25 -0.55
C SER A 8 14.35 -17.23 0.36
N PRO A 9 14.15 -17.52 1.65
CA PRO A 9 13.35 -16.69 2.56
C PRO A 9 13.73 -15.21 2.56
N ILE A 10 15.01 -14.92 2.36
CA ILE A 10 15.58 -13.57 2.29
C ILE A 10 15.06 -12.78 1.08
N SER A 11 14.93 -13.43 -0.09
CA SER A 11 14.42 -12.80 -1.31
C SER A 11 12.94 -12.45 -1.18
N SER A 12 12.16 -13.35 -0.55
CA SER A 12 10.75 -13.10 -0.26
C SER A 12 10.55 -11.96 0.76
N ARG A 13 11.37 -11.88 1.83
CA ARG A 13 11.34 -10.75 2.79
C ARG A 13 11.67 -9.43 2.12
N TYR A 14 12.78 -9.36 1.39
CA TYR A 14 13.18 -8.15 0.67
C TYR A 14 12.11 -7.69 -0.33
N SER A 15 11.37 -8.62 -0.94
CA SER A 15 10.26 -8.29 -1.82
C SER A 15 9.05 -7.70 -1.08
N LEU A 16 8.76 -8.18 0.15
CA LEU A 16 7.69 -7.65 0.99
C LEU A 16 8.03 -6.27 1.55
N ASP A 17 9.26 -6.07 2.05
CA ASP A 17 9.70 -4.77 2.58
C ASP A 17 9.66 -3.67 1.50
N ARG A 18 10.06 -4.05 0.27
CA ARG A 18 9.98 -3.16 -0.89
C ARG A 18 8.54 -2.83 -1.25
N LEU A 19 7.66 -3.83 -1.22
CA LEU A 19 6.24 -3.64 -1.51
C LEU A 19 5.58 -2.75 -0.44
N GLU A 20 5.90 -2.96 0.84
CA GLU A 20 5.45 -2.13 1.96
C GLU A 20 5.86 -0.67 1.75
N SER A 21 7.16 -0.44 1.48
CA SER A 21 7.71 0.90 1.21
C SER A 21 7.10 1.57 -0.03
N MET A 22 6.67 0.79 -1.02
CA MET A 22 5.96 1.31 -2.19
C MET A 22 4.54 1.74 -1.84
N VAL A 23 3.80 0.92 -1.08
CA VAL A 23 2.42 1.24 -0.68
C VAL A 23 2.39 2.44 0.26
N GLN A 24 3.33 2.56 1.20
CA GLN A 24 3.44 3.73 2.06
C GLN A 24 3.66 5.03 1.27
N ARG A 25 4.55 5.02 0.27
CA ARG A 25 4.78 6.18 -0.60
C ARG A 25 3.56 6.53 -1.44
N ASP A 26 2.82 5.53 -1.90
CA ASP A 26 1.60 5.72 -2.67
C ASP A 26 0.48 6.35 -1.81
N ILE A 27 0.32 5.89 -0.56
CA ILE A 27 -0.59 6.52 0.42
C ILE A 27 -0.23 7.99 0.63
N ALA A 28 1.03 8.28 0.94
CA ALA A 28 1.48 9.66 1.18
C ALA A 28 1.23 10.57 -0.03
N ARG A 29 1.45 10.07 -1.24
CA ARG A 29 1.16 10.79 -2.49
C ARG A 29 -0.33 11.07 -2.64
N LEU A 30 -1.19 10.09 -2.36
CA LEU A 30 -2.65 10.26 -2.45
C LEU A 30 -3.15 11.24 -1.38
N GLU A 31 -2.61 11.19 -0.17
CA GLU A 31 -2.93 12.14 0.91
C GLU A 31 -2.53 13.58 0.52
N GLU A 32 -1.37 13.77 -0.10
CA GLU A 32 -0.96 15.08 -0.64
C GLU A 32 -1.91 15.57 -1.74
N GLN A 33 -2.30 14.70 -2.67
CA GLN A 33 -3.24 15.05 -3.74
C GLN A 33 -4.62 15.39 -3.18
N LEU A 34 -5.10 14.64 -2.18
CA LEU A 34 -6.35 14.91 -1.50
C LEU A 34 -6.32 16.29 -0.85
N ALA A 35 -5.26 16.64 -0.11
CA ALA A 35 -5.13 17.94 0.53
C ALA A 35 -5.20 19.10 -0.47
N ARG A 36 -4.59 18.96 -1.65
CA ARG A 36 -4.65 19.96 -2.73
C ARG A 36 -6.05 20.09 -3.34
N VAL A 37 -6.81 19.00 -3.39
CA VAL A 37 -8.19 19.00 -3.89
C VAL A 37 -9.13 19.62 -2.85
N GLU A 38 -8.97 19.28 -1.57
CA GLU A 38 -9.77 19.80 -0.46
C GLU A 38 -9.53 21.29 -0.17
N ALA A 39 -8.33 21.81 -0.44
CA ALA A 39 -8.01 23.22 -0.30
C ALA A 39 -8.80 24.15 -1.26
N ASP A 40 -9.44 23.58 -2.30
CA ASP A 40 -10.25 24.30 -3.29
C ASP A 40 -11.72 23.81 -3.21
N ALA A 41 -12.29 23.97 -2.02
CA ALA A 41 -13.57 23.40 -1.61
C ALA A 41 -14.79 23.97 -2.34
N ASP A 42 -14.65 25.09 -3.05
CA ASP A 42 -15.73 25.78 -3.75
C ASP A 42 -16.07 25.15 -5.11
N ASN A 43 -15.31 24.13 -5.55
CA ASN A 43 -15.53 23.45 -6.82
C ASN A 43 -16.26 22.10 -6.63
N PRO A 44 -17.53 21.95 -7.05
CA PRO A 44 -18.30 20.72 -6.86
C PRO A 44 -17.72 19.50 -7.62
N THR A 45 -17.00 19.71 -8.72
CA THR A 45 -16.28 18.64 -9.43
C THR A 45 -15.16 18.04 -8.55
N ARG A 46 -14.55 18.86 -7.68
CA ARG A 46 -13.49 18.44 -6.76
C ARG A 46 -13.99 17.62 -5.58
N LEU A 47 -15.26 17.75 -5.18
CA LEU A 47 -15.87 16.90 -4.14
C LEU A 47 -15.90 15.43 -4.56
N SER A 48 -16.24 15.15 -5.82
CA SER A 48 -16.23 13.78 -6.36
C SER A 48 -14.81 13.22 -6.37
N THR A 49 -13.83 14.00 -6.84
CA THR A 49 -12.41 13.62 -6.84
C THR A 49 -11.87 13.38 -5.44
N ALA A 50 -12.21 14.22 -4.46
CA ALA A 50 -11.82 14.05 -3.06
C ALA A 50 -12.38 12.75 -2.48
N ARG A 51 -13.65 12.41 -2.78
CA ARG A 51 -14.24 11.12 -2.37
C ARG A 51 -13.49 9.94 -2.97
N THR A 52 -13.13 10.01 -4.26
CA THR A 52 -12.32 8.97 -4.92
C THR A 52 -10.96 8.81 -4.24
N TYR A 53 -10.24 9.90 -3.96
CA TYR A 53 -8.94 9.81 -3.29
C TYR A 53 -9.05 9.25 -1.88
N ARG A 54 -10.08 9.61 -1.10
CA ARG A 54 -10.33 9.00 0.21
C ARG A 54 -10.52 7.49 0.11
N GLN A 55 -11.31 7.02 -0.86
CA GLN A 55 -11.49 5.58 -1.08
C GLN A 55 -10.18 4.89 -1.48
N MET A 56 -9.41 5.48 -2.39
CA MET A 56 -8.12 4.92 -2.79
C MET A 56 -7.14 4.84 -1.61
N ILE A 57 -7.11 5.85 -0.74
CA ILE A 57 -6.28 5.85 0.48
C ILE A 57 -6.71 4.71 1.41
N GLU A 58 -8.02 4.54 1.64
CA GLU A 58 -8.58 3.46 2.46
C GLU A 58 -8.16 2.08 1.91
N ASP A 59 -8.35 1.85 0.61
CA ASP A 59 -7.99 0.59 -0.06
C ASP A 59 -6.48 0.31 0.08
N ARG A 60 -5.64 1.34 -0.03
CA ARG A 60 -4.18 1.20 0.13
C ARG A 60 -3.78 0.96 1.57
N LYS A 61 -4.46 1.55 2.55
CA LYS A 61 -4.25 1.24 3.99
C LYS A 61 -4.62 -0.21 4.31
N GLN A 62 -5.71 -0.72 3.74
CA GLN A 62 -6.07 -2.13 3.87
C GLN A 62 -5.05 -3.07 3.20
N LEU A 63 -4.54 -2.70 2.02
CA LEU A 63 -3.46 -3.46 1.37
C LEU A 63 -2.19 -3.47 2.22
N LEU A 64 -1.81 -2.32 2.78
CA LEU A 64 -0.65 -2.20 3.67
C LEU A 64 -0.78 -3.14 4.89
N ALA A 65 -1.95 -3.15 5.53
CA ALA A 65 -2.21 -4.04 6.66
C ALA A 65 -2.06 -5.52 6.29
N LYS A 66 -2.52 -5.93 5.09
CA LYS A 66 -2.35 -7.30 4.59
C LYS A 66 -0.87 -7.64 4.36
N ILE A 67 -0.09 -6.73 3.79
CA ILE A 67 1.36 -6.91 3.58
C ILE A 67 2.07 -7.07 4.92
N GLN A 68 1.74 -6.23 5.90
CA GLN A 68 2.33 -6.29 7.24
C GLN A 68 1.96 -7.57 7.99
N ALA A 69 0.73 -8.05 7.84
CA ALA A 69 0.30 -9.34 8.37
C ALA A 69 1.09 -10.50 7.73
N GLN A 70 1.23 -10.51 6.41
CA GLN A 70 2.02 -11.52 5.69
C GLN A 70 3.51 -11.49 6.07
N SER A 71 4.08 -10.28 6.24
CA SER A 71 5.46 -10.12 6.71
C SER A 71 5.62 -10.71 8.12
N SER A 72 4.66 -10.42 9.02
CA SER A 72 4.67 -10.95 10.40
C SER A 72 4.53 -12.46 10.45
N GLU A 73 3.64 -13.06 9.66
CA GLU A 73 3.51 -14.52 9.52
C GLU A 73 4.81 -15.15 9.01
N PHE A 74 5.46 -14.52 8.03
CA PHE A 74 6.73 -14.97 7.48
C PHE A 74 7.90 -14.84 8.49
N LEU A 75 7.83 -13.91 9.43
CA LEU A 75 8.77 -13.83 10.56
C LEU A 75 8.50 -14.91 11.60
N GLY A 76 7.22 -15.16 11.93
CA GLY A 76 6.80 -16.17 12.91
C GLY A 76 7.04 -17.61 12.48
N GLN A 77 6.95 -17.93 11.19
CA GLN A 77 7.21 -19.29 10.65
C GLN A 77 8.70 -19.68 10.60
N VAL A 78 9.62 -18.75 10.87
CA VAL A 78 11.07 -19.01 10.90
C VAL A 78 11.57 -19.28 12.34
N SER A 79 10.65 -19.35 13.31
CA SER A 79 10.95 -19.68 14.71
C SER A 79 10.94 -21.19 14.96
#